data_AF-B9G8P2-F1
#
_entry.id   AF-B9G8P2-F1
#
_cell.length_a   1.000
_cell.length_b   1.000
_cell.length_c   1.000
_cell.angle_alpha   90.00
_cell.angle_beta   90.00
_cell.angle_gamma   90.00
#
_symmetry.space_group_name_H-M   'P 1'
#
loop_
_entity.id
_entity.type
_entity.pdbx_description
1 polymer ?
#
loop_
_entity_poly.entity_id
_entity_poly.type
_entity_poly.pdbx_seq_one_letter_code
_entity_poly.pdbx_strand_id
1 'polypeptide(L)' 'MLNCGGTIVDVECRDGNGSEVNMKVEGAGRLLVFSSVRPQRCLVDGFEDAFEWENGGKLMVDVSWKQDKNGISDVVFCY' A
#
# COMPACT_ATOMS: atom_id res chain seq x y z
N MET A 1 6.80 -17.70 5.94
CA MET A 1 5.54 -17.06 6.37
C MET A 1 4.56 -17.23 5.22
N LEU A 2 3.36 -17.79 5.44
CA LEU A 2 2.33 -17.92 4.41
C LEU A 2 1.46 -16.65 4.43
N ASN A 3 1.80 -15.64 3.63
CA ASN A 3 0.88 -14.56 3.29
C ASN A 3 0.46 -14.73 1.83
N CYS A 4 -0.79 -14.38 1.50
CA CYS A 4 -1.29 -14.39 0.12
C CYS A 4 -1.46 -12.97 -0.45
N GLY A 5 -0.97 -11.94 0.26
CA GLY A 5 -1.24 -10.53 -0.06
C GLY A 5 -0.17 -9.54 0.42
N GLY A 6 1.02 -10.04 0.76
CA GLY A 6 2.13 -9.25 1.29
C GLY A 6 2.21 -9.22 2.83
N THR A 7 3.41 -8.97 3.35
CA THR A 7 3.72 -8.72 4.75
C THR A 7 4.12 -7.26 4.85
N ILE A 8 3.45 -6.48 5.70
CA ILE A 8 3.88 -5.12 6.00
C ILE A 8 5.14 -5.20 6.86
N VAL A 9 6.27 -4.74 6.33
CA VAL A 9 7.57 -4.77 7.02
C VAL A 9 7.90 -3.43 7.68
N ASP A 10 7.30 -2.33 7.20
CA ASP A 10 7.49 -0.99 7.74
C ASP A 10 6.30 -0.08 7.40
N VAL A 11 6.05 0.94 8.24
CA VAL A 11 5.02 1.96 8.04
C VAL A 11 5.53 3.32 8.52
N GLU A 12 5.47 4.32 7.65
CA GLU A 12 5.79 5.72 7.95
C GLU A 12 4.59 6.61 7.62
N CYS A 13 4.14 7.39 8.60
CA CYS A 13 3.12 8.42 8.40
C CYS A 13 3.79 9.79 8.33
N ARG A 14 3.51 10.55 7.27
CA ARG A 14 4.01 11.92 7.09
C ARG A 14 2.86 12.91 7.13
N ASP A 15 2.91 13.80 8.12
CA ASP A 15 1.96 14.89 8.27
C ASP A 15 2.54 16.19 7.69
N GLY A 16 1.85 16.81 6.72
CA GLY A 16 2.33 17.97 5.96
C GLY A 16 1.36 18.45 4.88
N ASN A 17 1.85 19.16 3.86
CA ASN A 17 1.06 19.57 2.69
C ASN A 17 0.72 18.32 1.84
N GLY A 18 -0.34 17.62 2.22
CA GLY A 18 -0.69 16.27 1.76
C GLY A 18 -0.27 15.24 2.82
N SER A 19 -1.23 14.61 3.48
CA SER A 19 -0.95 13.53 4.43
C SER A 19 -0.65 12.26 3.65
N GLU A 20 0.46 11.60 3.96
CA GLU A 20 0.88 10.37 3.27
C GLU A 20 1.12 9.24 4.26
N VAL A 21 0.69 8.04 3.89
CA VAL A 21 1.04 6.80 4.58
C VAL A 21 1.87 5.96 3.62
N ASN A 22 3.14 5.78 3.94
CA ASN A 22 4.08 4.95 3.20
C ASN A 22 4.24 3.61 3.91
N MET A 23 4.13 2.51 3.17
CA MET A 23 4.27 1.15 3.66
C MET A 23 5.27 0.40 2.80
N LYS A 24 6.14 -0.39 3.44
CA LYS A 24 6.95 -1.39 2.76
C LYS A 24 6.24 -2.73 2.86
N VAL A 25 5.99 -3.37 1.72
CA VAL A 25 5.23 -4.62 1.64
C VAL A 25 6.08 -5.68 0.96
N GLU A 26 6.44 -6.74 1.69
CA GLU A 26 7.16 -7.90 1.17
C GLU A 26 6.18 -8.96 0.66
N GLY A 27 6.27 -9.33 -0.62
CA GLY A 27 5.47 -10.39 -1.21
C GLY A 27 4.73 -9.96 -2.46
N ALA A 28 3.64 -10.67 -2.75
CA ALA A 28 2.76 -10.40 -3.87
C ALA A 28 1.31 -10.76 -3.50
N GLY A 29 0.38 -10.28 -4.31
CA GLY A 29 -1.05 -10.48 -4.14
C GLY A 29 -1.76 -9.20 -3.72
N ARG A 30 -2.92 -9.33 -3.09
CA ARG A 30 -3.76 -8.20 -2.75
C ARG A 30 -3.52 -7.76 -1.31
N LEU A 31 -2.90 -6.60 -1.13
CA LEU A 31 -2.78 -5.93 0.16
C LEU A 31 -4.16 -5.43 0.57
N LEU A 32 -4.59 -5.75 1.79
CA LEU A 32 -5.82 -5.23 2.38
C LEU A 32 -5.49 -4.51 3.68
N VAL A 33 -5.82 -3.22 3.73
CA VAL A 33 -5.67 -2.37 4.92
C VAL A 33 -6.98 -1.62 5.18
N PHE A 34 -7.07 -0.97 6.34
CA PHE A 34 -8.23 -0.15 6.68
C PHE A 34 -7.81 1.31 6.88
N SER A 35 -8.63 2.24 6.41
CA SER A 35 -8.50 3.66 6.68
C SER A 35 -9.85 4.27 7.06
N SER A 36 -9.84 5.37 7.79
CA SER A 36 -11.04 6.13 8.14
C SER A 36 -11.47 7.11 7.03
N VAL A 37 -10.55 7.44 6.12
CA VAL A 37 -10.77 8.39 5.01
C VAL A 37 -10.34 7.71 3.71
N ARG A 38 -11.04 7.98 2.61
CA ARG A 38 -10.65 7.46 1.29
C ARG A 38 -9.41 8.22 0.80
N PRO A 39 -8.29 7.56 0.44
CA PRO A 39 -7.15 8.22 -0.21
C PRO A 39 -7.56 8.90 -1.53
N GLN A 40 -6.82 9.94 -1.91
CA GLN A 40 -6.95 10.58 -3.22
C GLN A 40 -6.27 9.75 -4.31
N ARG A 41 -5.07 9.22 -4.01
CA ARG A 41 -4.24 8.44 -4.94
C ARG A 41 -3.45 7.36 -4.19
N CYS A 42 -3.04 6.35 -4.94
CA CYS A 42 -2.13 5.29 -4.50
C CYS A 42 -0.91 5.28 -5.42
N LEU A 43 0.28 5.10 -4.85
CA LEU A 43 1.52 4.89 -5.58
C LEU A 43 2.08 3.52 -5.20
N VAL A 44 2.40 2.69 -6.19
CA VAL A 44 3.18 1.45 -6.00
C VAL A 44 4.54 1.64 -6.66
N ASP A 45 5.58 1.60 -5.85
CA ASP A 45 6.97 1.86 -6.25
C ASP A 45 7.17 3.20 -6.96
N GLY A 46 6.41 4.22 -6.55
CA GLY A 46 6.48 5.58 -7.08
C GLY A 46 5.65 5.82 -8.35
N PHE A 47 4.97 4.80 -8.87
CA PHE A 47 4.06 4.93 -10.02
C PHE A 47 2.61 4.93 -9.52
N GLU A 48 1.78 5.80 -10.09
CA GLU A 48 0.35 5.84 -9.75
C GLU A 48 -0.33 4.52 -10.14
N ASP A 49 -1.09 3.96 -9.20
CA ASP A 49 -1.73 2.67 -9.36
C ASP A 49 -3.20 2.74 -8.90
N ALA A 50 -3.99 1.78 -9.37
CA ALA A 50 -5.38 1.63 -8.99
C ALA A 50 -5.49 1.04 -7.58
N PHE A 51 -6.51 1.50 -6.85
CA PHE A 51 -6.88 0.91 -5.57
C PHE A 51 -8.41 0.84 -5.47
N GLU A 52 -8.88 -0.11 -4.68
CA GLU A 52 -10.28 -0.27 -4.35
C GLU A 52 -10.56 0.28 -2.95
N TRP A 53 -11.70 0.95 -2.81
CA TRP A 53 -12.19 1.48 -1.54
C TRP A 53 -13.64 1.06 -1.32
N GLU A 54 -13.91 0.31 -0.26
CA GLU A 54 -15.25 -0.15 0.09
C GLU A 54 -15.79 0.51 1.36
N ASN A 55 -17.10 0.34 1.58
CA ASN A 55 -17.76 0.72 2.82
C ASN A 55 -17.06 0.11 4.04
N GLY A 56 -16.96 0.89 5.11
CA GLY A 56 -16.24 0.49 6.33
C GLY A 56 -14.72 0.69 6.25
N GLY A 57 -14.23 1.37 5.21
CA GLY A 57 -12.84 1.82 5.16
C GLY A 57 -11.84 0.80 4.62
N LYS A 58 -12.32 -0.27 3.99
CA LYS A 58 -11.44 -1.29 3.39
C LYS A 58 -10.77 -0.72 2.16
N LEU A 59 -9.45 -0.76 2.17
CA LEU A 59 -8.57 -0.25 1.13
C LEU A 59 -7.75 -1.43 0.58
N MET A 60 -7.80 -1.65 -0.72
CA MET A 60 -7.14 -2.78 -1.36
C MET A 60 -6.32 -2.33 -2.56
N VAL A 61 -5.10 -2.84 -2.67
CA VAL A 61 -4.18 -2.58 -3.79
C VAL A 61 -3.42 -3.86 -4.10
N ASP A 62 -3.20 -4.14 -5.37
CA ASP A 62 -2.41 -5.29 -5.78
C ASP A 62 -0.91 -4.95 -5.74
N VAL A 63 -0.11 -5.83 -5.15
CA VAL A 63 1.34 -5.75 -5.12
C VAL A 63 1.93 -6.94 -5.87
N SER A 64 3.00 -6.69 -6.63
CA SER A 64 3.67 -7.70 -7.44
C SER A 64 5.00 -8.10 -6.82
N TRP A 65 5.39 -9.37 -6.98
CA TRP A 65 6.71 -9.82 -6.57
C TRP A 65 7.77 -9.21 -7.48
N LYS A 66 8.69 -8.43 -6.90
CA LYS A 66 9.80 -7.78 -7.63
C LYS A 66 11.14 -8.32 -7.16
N GLN A 67 11.76 -9.19 -7.96
CA GLN A 67 13.02 -9.85 -7.59
C GLN A 67 14.17 -8.86 -7.42
N ASP A 68 14.20 -7.79 -8.21
CA ASP A 68 15.17 -6.69 -8.17
C ASP A 68 15.06 -5.81 -6.91
N LYS A 69 13.95 -5.92 -6.17
CA LYS A 69 13.71 -5.24 -4.89
C LYS A 69 13.61 -6.20 -3.71
N ASN A 70 14.16 -7.40 -3.83
CA ASN A 70 14.06 -8.47 -2.82
C ASN A 70 12.61 -8.80 -2.43
N GLY A 71 11.65 -8.63 -3.35
CA GLY A 71 10.23 -8.86 -3.10
C GLY A 71 9.53 -7.75 -2.33
N ILE A 72 10.18 -6.60 -2.09
CA ILE A 72 9.60 -5.46 -1.36
C ILE A 72 9.06 -4.41 -2.34
N SER A 73 7.81 -4.01 -2.14
CA SER A 73 7.17 -2.87 -2.81
C SER A 73 7.01 -1.70 -1.83
N ASP A 74 7.23 -0.47 -2.31
CA ASP A 74 6.85 0.75 -1.58
C ASP A 74 5.40 1.12 -1.98
N VAL A 75 4.46 1.08 -1.03
CA VAL A 75 3.05 1.43 -1.24
C VAL A 75 2.75 2.73 -0.51
N VAL A 76 2.30 3.75 -1.23
CA VAL A 76 1.98 5.07 -0.65
C VAL A 76 0.53 5.42 -0.92
N PHE A 77 -0.21 5.73 0.13
CA PHE A 77 -1.53 6.35 0.04
C PHE A 77 -1.43 7.82 0.39
N CYS A 78 -1.87 8.69 -0.53
CA CYS A 78 -1.93 10.13 -0.30
C CYS A 78 -3.38 10.54 -0.04
N TYR A 79 -3.60 11.33 1.01
CA TYR A 79 -4.90 11.78 1.50
C TYR A 79 -5.14 13.26 1.24
#